data_AF-A0A4Y2B5N2-F1
#
_entry.id   AF-A0A4Y2B5N2-F1
#
_cell.length_a   1.000
_cell.length_b   1.000
_cell.length_c   1.000
_cell.angle_alpha   90.00
_cell.angle_beta   90.00
_cell.angle_gamma   90.00
#
_symmetry.space_group_name_H-M   'P 1'
#
loop_
_entity.id
_entity.type
_entity.pdbx_description
1 polymer ?
#
loop_
_entity_poly.entity_id
_entity_poly.type
_entity_poly.pdbx_seq_one_letter_code
_entity_poly.pdbx_strand_id
1 'polypeptide(L)'
;MQVINQSGSGSKRDEAPSEELPRYIGAKIIMKIYIVLFMLVGSAFAKTLSWENKRDKYALPEGAELLVGQIRSTFKCFANGYYADTDNNCQIFHICYSTETTDGKRAQLQYSFLCGNQTVFNQLTFTCTYPEDAVPCIHAQDFYYLNSHIQTDDPEIHFLDDQDVQRAAPLIGAEAYSRRVEKPAPQYQPVRRRFDFEK
;
A
#
# COMPACT_ATOMS: atom_id res chain seq x y z
N MET A 1 8.75 12.74 -66.84
CA MET A 1 7.40 12.14 -66.69
C MET A 1 7.54 10.62 -66.68
N GLN A 2 6.56 9.88 -66.14
CA GLN A 2 6.45 8.40 -66.24
C GLN A 2 6.35 7.94 -67.73
N VAL A 3 6.44 6.66 -68.13
CA VAL A 3 6.29 5.33 -67.46
C VAL A 3 7.14 4.23 -68.18
N ILE A 4 6.94 2.95 -67.79
CA ILE A 4 7.12 1.64 -68.49
C ILE A 4 8.55 1.09 -68.82
N ASN A 5 8.79 -0.25 -68.86
CA ASN A 5 8.28 -1.40 -68.07
C ASN A 5 9.08 -2.71 -68.39
N GLN A 6 9.07 -3.72 -67.48
CA GLN A 6 9.41 -5.16 -67.74
C GLN A 6 10.85 -5.45 -68.25
N SER A 7 11.44 -6.66 -68.36
CA SER A 7 11.26 -8.08 -67.91
C SER A 7 12.66 -8.77 -68.04
N GLY A 8 12.97 -10.04 -67.72
CA GLY A 8 12.28 -11.18 -67.07
C GLY A 8 12.92 -12.53 -67.49
N SER A 9 13.03 -13.54 -66.60
CA SER A 9 13.69 -14.87 -66.78
C SER A 9 15.23 -14.85 -66.98
N GLY A 10 16.01 -15.94 -66.80
CA GLY A 10 15.69 -17.24 -66.17
C GLY A 10 16.78 -18.34 -66.26
N SER A 11 17.14 -18.95 -65.11
CA SER A 11 17.53 -20.37 -64.89
C SER A 11 18.79 -21.03 -65.54
N LYS A 12 19.80 -21.28 -64.68
CA LYS A 12 20.64 -22.52 -64.53
C LYS A 12 21.54 -23.08 -65.66
N ARG A 13 22.82 -23.26 -65.33
CA ARG A 13 23.43 -24.48 -64.71
C ARG A 13 24.78 -24.09 -64.10
N ASP A 14 25.12 -24.43 -62.85
CA ASP A 14 25.35 -25.77 -62.24
C ASP A 14 26.66 -26.42 -62.73
N GLU A 15 27.72 -26.28 -61.92
CA GLU A 15 28.83 -27.24 -61.75
C GLU A 15 29.52 -26.93 -60.39
N ALA A 16 29.90 -27.96 -59.61
CA ALA A 16 30.48 -27.81 -58.26
C ALA A 16 31.67 -28.79 -58.07
N PRO A 17 32.62 -28.51 -57.16
CA PRO A 17 32.48 -28.95 -55.75
C PRO A 17 33.09 -27.89 -54.76
N SER A 18 33.34 -28.10 -53.45
CA SER A 18 33.41 -29.27 -52.55
C SER A 18 33.23 -28.86 -51.06
N GLU A 19 32.89 -29.82 -50.19
CA GLU A 19 33.03 -29.79 -48.70
C GLU A 19 32.39 -28.65 -47.87
N GLU A 20 31.26 -28.92 -47.18
CA GLU A 20 30.85 -28.24 -45.91
C GLU A 20 29.72 -28.98 -45.11
N LEU A 21 29.22 -30.13 -45.57
CA LEU A 21 27.98 -30.73 -45.05
C LEU A 21 27.97 -31.26 -43.58
N PRO A 22 29.05 -31.83 -42.99
CA PRO A 22 28.92 -32.55 -41.71
C PRO A 22 28.74 -31.62 -40.49
N ARG A 23 29.30 -30.41 -40.50
CA ARG A 23 29.20 -29.45 -39.38
C ARG A 23 27.78 -28.96 -39.16
N TYR A 24 27.04 -28.68 -40.24
CA TYR A 24 25.69 -28.10 -40.18
C TYR A 24 24.66 -29.05 -39.54
N ILE A 25 24.77 -30.35 -39.84
CA ILE A 25 23.92 -31.39 -39.25
C ILE A 25 24.23 -31.55 -37.76
N GLY A 26 25.52 -31.63 -37.41
CA GLY A 26 25.98 -31.68 -36.02
C GLY A 26 25.47 -30.49 -35.20
N ALA A 27 25.65 -29.26 -35.69
CA ALA A 27 25.15 -28.05 -35.04
C ALA A 27 23.63 -28.06 -34.81
N LYS A 28 22.84 -28.51 -35.79
CA LYS A 28 21.38 -28.63 -35.64
C LYS A 28 20.95 -29.70 -34.65
N ILE A 29 21.65 -30.84 -34.57
CA ILE A 29 21.38 -31.89 -33.59
C ILE A 29 21.75 -31.41 -32.18
N ILE A 30 22.93 -30.80 -32.02
CA ILE A 30 23.41 -30.23 -30.75
C ILE A 30 22.46 -29.14 -30.25
N MET A 31 22.02 -28.21 -31.13
CA MET A 31 21.05 -27.17 -30.76
C MET A 31 19.70 -27.77 -30.32
N LYS A 32 19.21 -28.82 -31.00
CA LYS A 32 18.00 -29.54 -30.57
C LYS A 32 18.18 -30.24 -29.22
N ILE A 33 19.33 -30.86 -28.96
CA ILE A 33 19.66 -31.50 -27.68
C ILE A 33 19.69 -30.45 -26.57
N TYR A 34 20.31 -29.28 -26.77
CA TYR A 34 20.26 -28.19 -25.79
C TYR A 34 18.85 -27.66 -25.54
N ILE A 35 18.02 -27.49 -26.57
CA ILE A 35 16.61 -27.07 -26.40
C ILE A 35 15.82 -28.13 -25.59
N VAL A 36 15.99 -29.42 -25.88
CA VAL A 36 15.33 -30.50 -25.13
C VAL A 36 15.82 -30.58 -23.69
N LEU A 37 17.13 -30.45 -23.44
CA LEU A 37 17.69 -30.39 -22.09
C LEU A 37 17.18 -29.17 -21.32
N PHE A 38 17.11 -27.99 -21.94
CA PHE A 38 16.62 -26.78 -21.29
C PHE A 38 15.12 -26.86 -20.97
N MET A 39 14.32 -27.48 -21.85
CA MET A 39 12.91 -27.80 -21.58
C MET A 39 12.75 -28.80 -20.42
N LEU A 40 13.53 -29.88 -20.41
CA LEU A 40 13.45 -30.90 -19.37
C LEU A 40 13.88 -30.35 -18.00
N VAL A 41 15.01 -29.63 -17.93
CA VAL A 41 15.48 -29.00 -16.69
C VAL A 41 14.52 -27.88 -16.24
N GLY A 42 14.08 -27.02 -17.17
CA GLY A 42 13.11 -25.95 -16.88
C GLY A 42 11.78 -26.48 -16.31
N SER A 43 11.31 -27.65 -16.76
CA SER A 43 10.10 -28.29 -16.24
C SER A 43 10.17 -28.66 -14.75
N ALA A 44 11.37 -28.90 -14.22
CA ALA A 44 11.59 -29.18 -12.80
C ALA A 44 11.58 -27.91 -11.93
N PHE A 45 12.01 -26.77 -12.47
CA PHE A 45 12.02 -25.48 -11.75
C PHE A 45 10.65 -24.80 -11.66
N ALA A 46 9.71 -25.13 -12.56
CA ALA A 46 8.40 -24.48 -12.64
C ALA A 46 7.47 -24.72 -11.42
N LYS A 47 7.84 -25.58 -10.46
CA LYS A 47 6.98 -25.97 -9.33
C LYS A 47 7.28 -25.29 -7.98
N THR A 48 8.35 -24.49 -7.87
CA THR A 48 8.76 -23.87 -6.60
C THR A 48 8.55 -22.35 -6.56
N LEU A 49 8.38 -21.69 -7.70
CA LEU A 49 8.15 -20.24 -7.78
C LEU A 49 6.66 -19.88 -7.66
N SER A 50 6.10 -20.07 -6.47
CA SER A 50 4.90 -19.33 -6.07
C SER A 50 5.28 -17.86 -5.86
N TRP A 51 5.18 -17.06 -6.92
CA TRP A 51 5.26 -15.59 -6.81
C TRP A 51 3.96 -15.06 -6.20
N GLU A 52 3.80 -15.29 -4.89
CA GLU A 52 2.76 -14.68 -4.10
C GLU A 52 2.99 -13.17 -4.10
N ASN A 53 2.03 -12.41 -4.66
CA ASN A 53 2.09 -10.95 -4.78
C ASN A 53 1.93 -10.26 -3.41
N LYS A 54 2.95 -10.43 -2.56
CA LYS A 54 3.09 -9.79 -1.26
C LYS A 54 3.40 -8.31 -1.46
N ARG A 55 2.33 -7.53 -1.64
CA ARG A 55 2.37 -6.06 -1.66
C ARG A 55 3.13 -5.54 -0.43
N ASP A 56 4.10 -4.66 -0.67
CA ASP A 56 4.90 -4.06 0.39
C ASP A 56 4.03 -3.26 1.36
N LYS A 57 4.05 -3.68 2.63
CA LYS A 57 3.25 -3.07 3.72
C LYS A 57 3.63 -1.59 3.94
N TYR A 58 4.91 -1.26 3.77
CA TYR A 58 5.49 0.07 3.91
C TYR A 58 5.81 0.72 2.55
N ALA A 59 4.90 0.59 1.58
CA ALA A 59 4.99 1.30 0.29
C ALA A 59 4.73 2.81 0.46
N LEU A 60 5.72 3.51 0.98
CA LEU A 60 5.73 4.95 1.26
C LEU A 60 6.34 5.76 0.10
N PRO A 61 6.20 7.10 0.07
CA PRO A 61 6.86 7.94 -0.93
C PRO A 61 8.39 7.82 -0.89
N GLU A 62 9.04 7.97 -2.04
CA GLU A 62 10.51 7.99 -2.14
C GLU A 62 11.10 9.12 -1.28
N GLY A 63 12.07 8.78 -0.43
CA GLY A 63 12.69 9.73 0.50
C GLY A 63 11.88 10.01 1.77
N ALA A 64 10.89 9.17 2.11
CA ALA A 64 10.19 9.21 3.40
C ALA A 64 11.16 9.25 4.60
N GLU A 65 12.29 8.54 4.50
CA GLU A 65 13.36 8.44 5.49
C GLU A 65 14.03 9.80 5.78
N LEU A 66 13.94 10.78 4.88
CA LEU A 66 14.43 12.13 5.12
C LEU A 66 13.54 12.91 6.10
N LEU A 67 12.27 12.53 6.23
CA LEU A 67 11.29 13.17 7.13
C LEU A 67 11.15 12.45 8.47
N VAL A 68 11.21 11.11 8.47
CA VAL A 68 10.96 10.28 9.68
C VAL A 68 12.17 9.45 10.15
N GLY A 69 13.32 9.56 9.47
CA GLY A 69 14.53 8.81 9.80
C GLY A 69 14.44 7.33 9.42
N GLN A 70 15.08 6.47 10.20
CA GLN A 70 15.14 5.03 9.92
C GLN A 70 13.80 4.34 10.22
N ILE A 71 13.06 4.00 9.16
CA ILE A 71 11.75 3.33 9.26
C ILE A 71 11.90 1.88 9.75
N ARG A 72 11.14 1.51 10.77
CA ARG A 72 11.09 0.18 11.39
C ARG A 72 9.84 -0.55 10.92
N SER A 73 9.99 -1.61 10.13
CA SER A 73 8.87 -2.35 9.51
C SER A 73 8.19 -3.38 10.43
N THR A 74 8.19 -3.11 11.74
CA THR A 74 7.79 -4.04 12.80
C THR A 74 6.27 -4.13 13.01
N PHE A 75 5.49 -3.10 12.68
CA PHE A 75 4.03 -3.08 12.91
C PHE A 75 3.28 -4.26 12.29
N LYS A 76 2.21 -4.70 12.97
CA LYS A 76 1.25 -5.70 12.52
C LYS A 76 -0.17 -5.21 12.81
N CYS A 77 -1.06 -5.30 11.84
CA CYS A 77 -2.46 -4.92 11.99
C CYS A 77 -3.17 -5.84 13.01
N PHE A 78 -4.00 -5.26 13.88
CA PHE A 78 -4.73 -5.99 14.91
C PHE A 78 -6.13 -6.42 14.42
N ALA A 79 -6.97 -5.43 14.11
CA ALA A 79 -8.27 -5.60 13.45
C ALA A 79 -8.30 -4.75 12.16
N ASN A 80 -9.49 -4.41 11.65
CA ASN A 80 -9.58 -3.27 10.74
C ASN A 80 -9.48 -1.97 11.55
N GLY A 81 -9.10 -0.89 10.89
CA GLY A 81 -9.00 0.44 11.50
C GLY A 81 -7.69 1.14 11.20
N TYR A 82 -7.43 2.18 11.98
CA TYR A 82 -6.34 3.13 11.87
C TYR A 82 -5.45 3.04 13.11
N TYR A 83 -4.13 2.99 12.93
CA TYR A 83 -3.18 2.73 14.01
C TYR A 83 -1.92 3.58 13.88
N ALA A 84 -1.57 4.33 14.93
CA ALA A 84 -0.29 5.02 15.06
C ALA A 84 0.87 4.01 15.08
N ASP A 85 1.95 4.24 14.31
CA ASP A 85 3.12 3.38 14.39
C ASP A 85 4.06 3.86 15.53
N THR A 86 3.88 3.28 16.71
CA THR A 86 4.68 3.62 17.90
C THR A 86 6.16 3.25 17.75
N ASP A 87 6.52 2.29 16.89
CA ASP A 87 7.93 1.99 16.60
C ASP A 87 8.58 3.08 15.73
N ASN A 88 7.77 3.86 15.01
CA ASN A 88 8.17 4.99 14.15
C ASN A 88 7.70 6.35 14.71
N ASN A 89 7.72 6.49 16.05
CA ASN A 89 7.38 7.74 16.77
C ASN A 89 6.00 8.34 16.42
N CYS A 90 5.06 7.53 15.95
CA CYS A 90 3.75 7.94 15.45
C CYS A 90 3.80 8.92 14.25
N GLN A 91 4.97 9.09 13.62
CA GLN A 91 5.12 9.86 12.37
C GLN A 91 4.65 9.07 11.15
N ILE A 92 4.60 7.73 11.28
CA ILE A 92 3.90 6.82 10.38
C ILE A 92 2.60 6.36 11.05
N PHE A 93 1.56 6.12 10.26
CA PHE A 93 0.36 5.42 10.69
C PHE A 93 -0.10 4.41 9.64
N HIS A 94 -0.93 3.45 10.06
CA HIS A 94 -1.40 2.35 9.24
C HIS A 94 -2.91 2.35 9.10
N ILE A 95 -3.41 2.07 7.90
CA ILE A 95 -4.81 1.68 7.70
C ILE A 95 -4.84 0.18 7.41
N CYS A 96 -5.60 -0.54 8.21
CA CYS A 96 -5.73 -1.99 8.20
C CYS A 96 -7.14 -2.36 7.76
N TYR A 97 -7.27 -3.34 6.87
CA TYR A 97 -8.55 -3.94 6.54
C TYR A 97 -8.43 -5.43 6.22
N SER A 98 -9.43 -6.18 6.64
CA SER A 98 -9.59 -7.60 6.33
C SER A 98 -10.36 -7.75 5.03
N THR A 99 -9.86 -8.59 4.13
CA THR A 99 -10.56 -9.00 2.91
C THR A 99 -10.60 -10.52 2.83
N GLU A 100 -11.54 -11.07 2.08
CA GLU A 100 -11.60 -12.50 1.78
C GLU A 100 -11.12 -12.72 0.35
N THR A 101 -10.14 -13.60 0.16
CA THR A 101 -9.63 -13.92 -1.17
C THR A 101 -10.63 -14.81 -1.92
N THR A 102 -10.43 -14.95 -3.23
CA THR A 102 -11.15 -15.91 -4.09
C THR A 102 -11.15 -17.35 -3.55
N ASP A 103 -10.18 -17.69 -2.72
CA ASP A 103 -9.99 -19.02 -2.13
C ASP A 103 -10.70 -19.18 -0.77
N GLY A 104 -11.49 -18.18 -0.34
CA GLY A 104 -12.14 -18.14 0.98
C GLY A 104 -11.18 -17.91 2.15
N LYS A 105 -9.94 -17.47 1.91
CA LYS A 105 -8.96 -17.18 2.96
C LYS A 105 -9.08 -15.72 3.40
N ARG A 106 -9.10 -15.47 4.71
CA ARG A 106 -9.01 -14.11 5.26
C ARG A 106 -7.59 -13.57 5.06
N ALA A 107 -7.44 -12.52 4.26
CA ALA A 107 -6.18 -11.80 4.08
C ALA A 107 -6.28 -10.43 4.76
N GLN A 108 -5.24 -10.04 5.49
CA GLN A 108 -5.20 -8.77 6.21
C GLN A 108 -4.27 -7.81 5.46
N LEU A 109 -4.87 -6.78 4.86
CA LEU A 109 -4.18 -5.80 4.04
C LEU A 109 -3.89 -4.53 4.86
N GLN A 110 -2.71 -3.97 4.61
CA GLN A 110 -2.14 -2.84 5.32
C GLN A 110 -1.72 -1.80 4.29
N TYR A 111 -2.11 -0.55 4.54
CA TYR A 111 -1.52 0.63 3.93
C TYR A 111 -0.71 1.36 5.01
N SER A 112 0.47 1.87 4.66
CA SER A 112 1.24 2.77 5.53
C SER A 112 1.18 4.18 4.96
N PHE A 113 1.09 5.17 5.84
CA PHE A 113 1.06 6.59 5.51
C PHE A 113 2.02 7.35 6.42
N LEU A 114 2.52 8.48 5.95
CA LEU A 114 3.47 9.35 6.64
C LEU A 114 2.78 10.69 6.94
N CYS A 115 2.83 11.13 8.19
CA CYS A 115 2.31 12.44 8.60
C CYS A 115 3.21 13.56 8.07
N GLY A 116 2.62 14.74 7.85
CA GLY A 116 3.34 15.91 7.34
C GLY A 116 4.48 16.34 8.26
N ASN A 117 5.44 17.10 7.71
CA ASN A 117 6.60 17.59 8.47
C ASN A 117 6.20 18.20 9.83
N GLN A 118 6.88 17.79 10.90
CA GLN A 118 6.61 18.18 12.30
C GLN A 118 5.25 17.75 12.87
N THR A 119 4.52 16.83 12.24
CA THR A 119 3.26 16.28 12.77
C THR A 119 3.34 14.78 13.07
N VAL A 120 2.53 14.32 14.02
CA VAL A 120 2.36 12.92 14.43
C VAL A 120 0.89 12.53 14.38
N PHE A 121 0.62 11.24 14.19
CA PHE A 121 -0.73 10.69 14.15
C PHE A 121 -1.30 10.59 15.57
N ASN A 122 -2.27 11.45 15.88
CA ASN A 122 -3.00 11.41 17.13
C ASN A 122 -4.06 10.31 17.08
N GLN A 123 -3.82 9.18 17.77
CA GLN A 123 -4.76 8.07 17.80
C GLN A 123 -6.16 8.47 18.29
N LEU A 124 -6.26 9.42 19.23
CA LEU A 124 -7.53 9.92 19.78
C LEU A 124 -8.46 10.51 18.71
N THR A 125 -7.91 11.08 17.64
CA THR A 125 -8.68 11.78 16.59
C THR A 125 -8.45 11.20 15.19
N PHE A 126 -7.60 10.18 15.06
CA PHE A 126 -7.09 9.61 13.81
C PHE A 126 -6.64 10.63 12.77
N THR A 127 -6.00 11.71 13.23
CA THR A 127 -5.48 12.79 12.38
C THR A 127 -4.01 13.06 12.69
N CYS A 128 -3.25 13.46 11.67
CA CYS A 128 -1.93 14.05 11.88
C CYS A 128 -2.10 15.46 12.48
N THR A 129 -1.43 15.74 13.60
CA THR A 129 -1.42 17.03 14.30
C THR A 129 -0.06 17.29 14.94
N TYR A 130 0.17 18.48 15.49
CA TYR A 130 1.42 18.78 16.20
C TYR A 130 1.53 17.94 17.49
N PRO A 131 2.74 17.53 17.92
CA PRO A 131 2.92 16.63 19.08
C PRO A 131 2.31 17.14 20.39
N GLU A 132 2.26 18.46 20.60
CA GLU A 132 1.62 19.10 21.77
C GLU A 132 0.08 19.06 21.75
N ASP A 133 -0.53 18.81 20.59
CA ASP A 133 -1.97 18.70 20.37
C ASP A 133 -2.43 17.23 20.23
N ALA A 134 -1.52 16.26 20.35
CA ALA A 134 -1.75 14.83 20.26
C ALA A 134 -1.66 14.14 21.63
N VAL A 135 -2.27 12.96 21.78
CA VAL A 135 -1.85 12.06 22.87
C VAL A 135 -0.38 11.67 22.67
N PRO A 136 0.47 11.68 23.71
CA PRO A 136 1.88 11.32 23.56
C PRO A 136 2.02 9.93 22.95
N CYS A 137 2.92 9.76 21.96
CA CYS A 137 2.97 8.55 21.13
C CYS A 137 3.09 7.24 21.93
N ILE A 138 3.76 7.24 23.09
CA ILE A 138 3.84 6.08 24.00
C ILE A 138 2.47 5.59 24.49
N HIS A 139 1.49 6.49 24.59
CA HIS A 139 0.10 6.22 24.96
C HIS A 139 -0.83 5.99 23.75
N ALA A 140 -0.33 6.05 22.52
CA ALA A 140 -1.19 5.87 21.35
C ALA A 140 -1.89 4.50 21.32
N GLN A 141 -1.25 3.45 21.83
CA GLN A 141 -1.86 2.11 21.91
C GLN A 141 -3.05 2.07 22.88
N ASP A 142 -3.06 2.90 23.92
CA ASP A 142 -4.15 2.98 24.90
C ASP A 142 -5.48 3.42 24.24
N PHE A 143 -5.43 4.09 23.08
CA PHE A 143 -6.57 4.58 22.32
C PHE A 143 -6.92 3.73 21.09
N TYR A 144 -6.31 2.53 20.92
CA TYR A 144 -6.64 1.63 19.80
C TYR A 144 -8.08 1.12 19.80
N TYR A 145 -8.77 1.14 20.95
CA TYR A 145 -10.18 0.70 21.07
C TYR A 145 -11.13 1.54 20.22
N LEU A 146 -10.87 2.84 20.04
CA LEU A 146 -11.68 3.79 19.24
C LEU A 146 -11.92 3.33 17.80
N ASN A 147 -11.11 2.39 17.29
CA ASN A 147 -11.34 1.76 15.99
C ASN A 147 -12.67 1.02 15.88
N SER A 148 -13.27 0.57 16.98
CA SER A 148 -14.63 -0.01 16.96
C SER A 148 -15.69 1.06 16.67
N HIS A 149 -15.51 2.30 17.14
CA HIS A 149 -16.44 3.42 16.92
C HIS A 149 -16.48 3.84 15.44
N ILE A 150 -15.43 3.56 14.66
CA ILE A 150 -15.40 3.79 13.20
C ILE A 150 -16.12 2.67 12.43
N GLN A 151 -16.23 1.47 13.00
CA GLN A 151 -16.70 0.24 12.33
C GLN A 151 -18.17 -0.10 12.61
N THR A 152 -18.90 0.79 13.26
CA THR A 152 -20.31 0.62 13.58
C THR A 152 -21.21 1.39 12.62
N ASP A 153 -22.33 0.80 12.24
CA ASP A 153 -23.42 1.47 11.53
C ASP A 153 -24.41 2.16 12.51
N ASP A 154 -24.12 2.13 13.82
CA ASP A 154 -24.95 2.68 14.89
C ASP A 154 -24.82 4.21 14.98
N PRO A 155 -25.90 4.99 14.77
CA PRO A 155 -25.86 6.45 14.82
C PRO A 155 -25.78 7.04 16.24
N GLU A 156 -25.98 6.23 17.31
CA GLU A 156 -25.82 6.68 18.70
C GLU A 156 -24.37 6.57 19.18
N ILE A 157 -23.54 5.73 18.53
CA ILE A 157 -22.11 5.63 18.86
C ILE A 157 -21.37 6.81 18.22
N HIS A 158 -21.10 7.83 19.04
CA HIS A 158 -20.21 8.90 18.65
C HIS A 158 -18.76 8.40 18.51
N PHE A 159 -18.11 8.91 17.47
CA PHE A 159 -16.72 8.64 17.13
C PHE A 159 -15.75 8.78 18.34
N LEU A 160 -15.96 9.81 19.15
CA LEU A 160 -15.21 10.16 20.36
C LEU A 160 -16.20 10.77 21.36
N ASP A 161 -16.13 10.37 22.63
CA ASP A 161 -17.02 10.89 23.69
C ASP A 161 -16.29 11.69 24.79
N ASP A 162 -17.07 12.25 25.73
CA ASP A 162 -16.53 13.02 26.86
C ASP A 162 -15.65 12.18 27.81
N GLN A 163 -15.88 10.86 27.92
CA GLN A 163 -15.06 9.96 28.74
C GLN A 163 -13.71 9.69 28.08
N ASP A 164 -13.66 9.55 26.76
CA ASP A 164 -12.43 9.43 25.98
C ASP A 164 -11.60 10.73 26.05
N VAL A 165 -12.25 11.89 25.95
CA VAL A 165 -11.61 13.20 26.15
C VAL A 165 -11.06 13.33 27.58
N GLN A 166 -11.83 12.92 28.60
CA GLN A 166 -11.36 12.91 30.00
C GLN A 166 -10.19 11.93 30.22
N ARG A 167 -10.17 10.78 29.53
CA ARG A 167 -9.06 9.81 29.56
C ARG A 167 -7.78 10.39 28.93
N ALA A 168 -7.92 11.22 27.89
CA ALA A 168 -6.79 11.88 27.22
C ALA A 168 -6.31 13.18 27.90
N ALA A 169 -7.18 13.90 28.61
CA ALA A 169 -6.89 15.18 29.27
C ALA A 169 -5.66 15.20 30.21
N PRO A 170 -5.32 14.15 31.00
CA PRO A 170 -4.08 14.14 31.78
C PRO A 170 -2.82 13.82 30.97
N LEU A 171 -2.96 13.36 29.72
CA LEU A 171 -1.87 12.96 28.84
C LEU A 171 -1.50 14.08 27.84
N ILE A 172 -2.51 14.79 27.33
CA ILE A 172 -2.35 16.00 26.52
C ILE A 172 -2.10 17.16 27.49
N GLY A 173 -0.85 17.63 27.55
CA GLY A 173 -0.38 18.54 28.60
C GLY A 173 -1.28 19.76 28.84
N ALA A 174 -1.42 20.18 30.10
CA ALA A 174 -2.43 21.14 30.55
C ALA A 174 -2.48 22.45 29.75
N GLU A 175 -1.32 22.96 29.29
CA GLU A 175 -1.25 24.19 28.47
C GLU A 175 -1.82 24.03 27.05
N ALA A 176 -1.95 22.82 26.52
CA ALA A 176 -2.70 22.54 25.29
C ALA A 176 -4.21 22.38 25.57
N TYR A 177 -4.57 21.68 26.65
CA TYR A 177 -5.97 21.51 27.07
C TYR A 177 -6.65 22.84 27.38
N SER A 178 -6.05 23.68 28.25
CA SER A 178 -6.59 25.00 28.60
C SER A 178 -6.79 25.91 27.38
N ARG A 179 -5.84 25.91 26.43
CA ARG A 179 -5.93 26.71 25.18
C ARG A 179 -7.14 26.37 24.31
N ARG A 180 -7.72 25.16 24.42
CA ARG A 180 -8.97 24.79 23.72
C ARG A 180 -10.23 25.03 24.56
N VAL A 181 -10.17 24.85 25.88
CA VAL A 181 -11.33 25.01 26.78
C VAL A 181 -11.70 26.49 27.02
N GLU A 182 -10.70 27.39 27.03
CA GLU A 182 -10.90 28.80 27.45
C GLU A 182 -11.69 29.67 26.45
N LYS A 183 -12.09 29.14 25.29
CA LYS A 183 -13.01 29.83 24.37
C LYS A 183 -14.27 28.99 24.10
N PRO A 184 -15.37 29.18 24.86
CA PRO A 184 -16.66 28.63 24.48
C PRO A 184 -17.03 29.12 23.08
N ALA A 185 -17.25 28.17 22.17
CA ALA A 185 -17.77 28.50 20.85
C ALA A 185 -19.15 29.16 21.01
N PRO A 186 -19.48 30.22 20.24
CA PRO A 186 -20.85 30.70 20.16
C PRO A 186 -21.77 29.53 19.81
N GLN A 187 -22.90 29.37 20.53
CA GLN A 187 -23.75 28.20 20.40
C GLN A 187 -23.99 27.83 18.94
N TYR A 188 -23.50 26.66 18.52
CA TYR A 188 -23.70 26.16 17.17
C TYR A 188 -25.19 25.85 17.00
N GLN A 189 -25.94 26.80 16.44
CA GLN A 189 -27.28 26.54 15.95
C GLN A 189 -27.15 25.80 14.61
N PRO A 190 -27.52 24.51 14.52
CA PRO A 190 -27.45 23.78 13.26
C PRO A 190 -28.41 24.45 12.27
N VAL A 191 -27.85 25.07 11.23
CA VAL A 191 -28.63 25.67 10.15
C VAL A 191 -29.35 24.53 9.42
N ARG A 192 -30.62 24.29 9.78
CA ARG A 192 -31.50 23.38 9.06
C ARG A 192 -31.71 23.93 7.64
N ARG A 193 -30.81 23.58 6.72
CA ARG A 193 -31.10 23.67 5.29
C ARG A 193 -32.24 22.71 5.02
N ARG A 194 -33.45 23.27 4.92
CA ARG A 194 -34.63 22.57 4.44
C ARG A 194 -34.36 22.22 2.97
N PHE A 195 -33.90 21.00 2.74
CA PHE A 195 -33.89 20.42 1.41
C PHE A 195 -35.33 20.05 1.06
N ASP A 196 -36.07 21.03 0.55
CA ASP A 196 -37.36 20.80 -0.07
C ASP A 196 -37.14 19.99 -1.35
N PHE A 197 -37.15 18.66 -1.21
CA PHE A 197 -37.28 17.72 -2.31
C PHE A 197 -38.74 17.77 -2.80
N GLU A 198 -39.04 18.79 -3.62
CA GLU A 198 -40.27 18.82 -4.40
C GLU A 198 -40.25 17.69 -5.46
N LYS A 199 -41.42 17.15 -5.79
CA LYS A 199 -41.60 15.79 -6.31
C LYS A 199 -42.13 15.74 -7.75
#